data_AF-A0A973X7N0-F1
#
_entry.id   AF-A0A973X7N0-F1
#
_cell.length_a   1.000
_cell.length_b   1.000
_cell.length_c   1.000
_cell.angle_alpha   90.00
_cell.angle_beta   90.00
_cell.angle_gamma   90.00
#
_symmetry.space_group_name_H-M   'P 1'
#
loop_
_entity.id
_entity.type
_entity.pdbx_description
1 polymer ?
#
loop_
_entity_poly.entity_id
_entity_poly.type
_entity_poly.pdbx_seq_one_letter_code
_entity_poly.pdbx_strand_id
1 'polypeptide(L)'
;MAASNLNFAAQVDAWCRKSEARLLTVFRESTQRTVSIAQENLRTVVNVQTGFLRASVRASTERMPTIDSGAYPVPGKSYAYSGDEIVLVIAGAQLGQTIFIGWTAAYSGFIEFGTTRMAPRAYARLAALQWQTTVSSVIAEAKSRTLQ
;
A
#
# COMPACT_ATOMS: atom_id res chain seq x y z
N MET A 1 -42.67 -6.45 -26.84
CA MET A 1 -42.29 -5.61 -25.67
C MET A 1 -41.38 -6.33 -24.65
N ALA A 2 -41.03 -7.63 -24.81
CA ALA A 2 -40.16 -8.33 -23.86
C ALA A 2 -38.64 -8.19 -24.12
N ALA A 3 -38.21 -7.87 -25.35
CA ALA A 3 -36.79 -7.82 -25.72
C ALA A 3 -36.04 -6.59 -25.17
N SER A 4 -36.72 -5.47 -24.94
CA SER A 4 -36.14 -4.21 -24.44
C SER A 4 -35.78 -4.27 -22.95
N ASN A 5 -36.52 -5.02 -22.13
CA ASN A 5 -36.25 -5.17 -20.69
C ASN A 5 -35.02 -6.04 -20.41
N LEU A 6 -34.79 -7.10 -21.20
CA LEU A 6 -33.55 -7.88 -21.17
C LEU A 6 -32.32 -7.01 -21.49
N ASN A 7 -32.48 -6.02 -22.38
CA ASN A 7 -31.39 -5.11 -22.77
C ASN A 7 -31.05 -4.09 -21.67
N PHE A 8 -32.04 -3.45 -21.04
CA PHE A 8 -31.76 -2.49 -19.97
C PHE A 8 -31.19 -3.17 -18.71
N ALA A 9 -31.78 -4.29 -18.27
CA ALA A 9 -31.25 -5.03 -17.13
C ALA A 9 -29.79 -5.49 -17.36
N ALA A 10 -29.47 -5.96 -18.57
CA ALA A 10 -28.10 -6.33 -18.94
C ALA A 10 -27.14 -5.13 -18.95
N GLN A 11 -27.58 -3.95 -19.41
CA GLN A 11 -26.77 -2.73 -19.39
C GLN A 11 -26.47 -2.26 -17.95
N VAL A 12 -27.46 -2.33 -17.06
CA VAL A 12 -27.28 -1.99 -15.64
C VAL A 12 -26.31 -2.95 -14.98
N ASP A 13 -26.47 -4.26 -15.18
CA ASP A 13 -25.54 -5.28 -14.65
C ASP A 13 -24.11 -5.07 -15.16
N ALA A 14 -23.94 -4.84 -16.46
CA ALA A 14 -22.64 -4.55 -17.05
C ALA A 14 -22.01 -3.27 -16.46
N TRP A 15 -22.80 -2.23 -16.23
CA TRP A 15 -22.34 -1.00 -15.61
C TRP A 15 -21.93 -1.21 -14.14
N CYS A 16 -22.72 -1.96 -13.37
CA CYS A 16 -22.40 -2.30 -11.99
C CYS A 16 -21.07 -3.06 -11.90
N ARG A 17 -20.89 -4.14 -12.69
CA ARG A 17 -19.65 -4.92 -12.72
C ARG A 17 -18.44 -4.09 -13.12
N LYS A 18 -18.60 -3.23 -14.13
CA LYS A 18 -17.53 -2.32 -14.58
C LYS A 18 -17.16 -1.32 -13.49
N SER A 19 -18.14 -0.81 -12.76
CA SER A 19 -17.93 0.15 -11.67
C SER A 19 -17.21 -0.52 -10.50
N GLU A 20 -17.62 -1.73 -10.11
CA GLU A 20 -16.97 -2.51 -9.07
C GLU A 20 -15.51 -2.82 -9.42
N ALA A 21 -15.24 -3.29 -10.63
CA ALA A 21 -13.88 -3.57 -11.10
C ALA A 21 -12.99 -2.32 -11.08
N ARG A 22 -13.54 -1.16 -11.45
CA ARG A 22 -12.83 0.13 -11.41
C ARG A 22 -12.54 0.58 -9.99
N LEU A 23 -13.50 0.46 -9.07
CA LEU A 23 -13.30 0.77 -7.66
C LEU A 23 -12.21 -0.10 -7.06
N LEU A 24 -12.24 -1.41 -7.34
CA LEU A 24 -11.25 -2.36 -6.86
C LEU A 24 -9.85 -2.05 -7.39
N THR A 25 -9.75 -1.66 -8.67
CA THR A 25 -8.49 -1.24 -9.28
C THR A 25 -7.93 0.01 -8.60
N VAL A 26 -8.75 1.04 -8.42
CA VAL A 26 -8.33 2.29 -7.75
C VAL A 26 -7.88 2.00 -6.32
N PHE A 27 -8.63 1.19 -5.58
CA PHE A 27 -8.28 0.79 -4.21
C PHE A 27 -6.90 0.14 -4.17
N ARG A 28 -6.69 -0.92 -4.94
CA ARG A 28 -5.43 -1.69 -4.95
C ARG A 28 -4.24 -0.87 -5.45
N GLU A 29 -4.40 -0.14 -6.56
CA GLU A 29 -3.34 0.67 -7.14
C GLU A 29 -2.96 1.84 -6.21
N SER A 30 -3.95 2.46 -5.55
CA SER A 30 -3.67 3.51 -4.56
C SER A 30 -2.93 2.96 -3.35
N THR A 31 -3.36 1.81 -2.80
CA THR A 31 -2.64 1.16 -1.69
C THR A 31 -1.21 0.84 -2.08
N GLN A 32 -0.98 0.25 -3.26
CA GLN A 32 0.36 -0.08 -3.74
C GLN A 32 1.25 1.16 -3.83
N ARG A 33 0.73 2.28 -4.35
CA ARG A 33 1.48 3.55 -4.44
C ARG A 33 1.79 4.14 -3.07
N THR A 34 0.86 4.09 -2.13
CA THR A 34 1.11 4.55 -0.76
C THR A 34 2.24 3.76 -0.10
N VAL A 35 2.27 2.44 -0.28
CA VAL A 35 3.40 1.61 0.19
C VAL A 35 4.70 2.02 -0.49
N SER A 36 4.69 2.22 -1.82
CA SER A 36 5.87 2.65 -2.57
C SER A 36 6.41 4.00 -2.07
N ILE A 37 5.53 4.96 -1.77
CA ILE A 37 5.91 6.26 -1.19
C ILE A 37 6.57 6.07 0.18
N ALA A 38 6.01 5.22 1.04
CA ALA A 38 6.61 4.95 2.35
C ALA A 38 8.00 4.29 2.23
N GLN A 39 8.15 3.36 1.27
CA GLN A 39 9.43 2.71 0.98
C GLN A 39 10.47 3.67 0.39
N GLU A 40 10.03 4.64 -0.41
CA GLU A 40 10.87 5.69 -0.96
C GLU A 40 11.30 6.70 0.12
N ASN A 41 10.38 7.11 1.00
CA ASN A 41 10.71 7.91 2.17
C ASN A 41 11.77 7.22 3.03
N LEU A 42 11.65 5.90 3.25
CA LEU A 42 12.68 5.13 3.94
C LEU A 42 14.03 5.15 3.21
N ARG A 43 14.03 5.03 1.88
CA ARG A 43 15.26 5.08 1.08
C ARG A 43 15.99 6.41 1.23
N THR A 44 15.27 7.52 1.34
CA THR A 44 15.86 8.86 1.45
C THR A 44 16.30 9.23 2.87
N VAL A 45 15.61 8.71 3.90
CA VAL A 45 15.88 9.05 5.30
C VAL A 45 16.78 8.05 6.03
N VAL A 46 16.86 6.81 5.53
CA VAL A 46 17.61 5.71 6.13
C VAL A 46 18.67 5.23 5.14
N ASN A 47 19.84 5.86 5.16
CA ASN A 47 21.06 5.38 4.48
C ASN A 47 21.69 4.18 5.23
N VAL A 48 20.87 3.25 5.74
CA VAL A 48 21.38 2.10 6.48
C VAL A 48 21.94 1.10 5.48
N GLN A 49 23.24 0.81 5.63
CA GLN A 49 24.02 -0.09 4.79
C GLN A 49 23.40 -1.50 4.63
N THR A 50 22.52 -1.91 5.56
CA THR A 50 21.91 -3.24 5.56
C THR A 50 20.56 -3.31 4.87
N GLY A 51 19.80 -2.22 4.70
CA GLY A 51 18.44 -2.26 4.11
C GLY A 51 17.35 -2.98 4.94
N PHE A 52 17.69 -3.46 6.14
CA PHE A 52 16.84 -4.33 6.96
C PHE A 52 15.47 -3.75 7.29
N LEU A 53 15.41 -2.47 7.70
CA LEU A 53 14.13 -1.81 7.99
C LEU A 53 13.20 -1.85 6.77
N ARG A 54 13.69 -1.51 5.57
CA ARG A 54 12.88 -1.55 4.34
C ARG A 54 12.37 -2.96 4.02
N ALA A 55 13.21 -3.98 4.23
CA ALA A 55 12.87 -5.38 4.04
C ALA A 55 11.93 -5.96 5.12
N SER A 56 11.78 -5.29 6.26
CA SER A 56 10.91 -5.72 7.37
C SER A 56 9.43 -5.39 7.18
N VAL A 57 9.07 -4.77 6.05
CA VAL A 57 7.67 -4.45 5.74
C VAL A 57 6.85 -5.74 5.62
N ARG A 58 5.64 -5.71 6.16
CA ARG A 58 4.67 -6.81 6.09
C ARG A 58 3.29 -6.25 5.77
N ALA A 59 2.48 -7.08 5.15
CA ALA A 59 1.09 -6.78 4.84
C ALA A 59 0.16 -7.84 5.42
N SER A 60 -1.04 -7.45 5.84
CA SER A 60 -2.06 -8.39 6.31
C SER A 60 -3.45 -7.77 6.15
N THR A 61 -4.46 -8.59 5.88
CA THR A 61 -5.88 -8.19 5.93
C THR A 61 -6.56 -8.54 7.24
N GLU A 62 -5.87 -9.24 8.15
CA GLU A 62 -6.44 -9.74 9.40
C GLU A 62 -6.09 -8.86 10.60
N ARG A 63 -4.80 -8.48 10.70
CA ARG A 63 -4.29 -7.71 11.85
C ARG A 63 -3.06 -6.90 11.48
N MET A 64 -2.83 -5.82 12.23
CA MET A 64 -1.63 -5.01 12.07
C MET A 64 -0.35 -5.82 12.33
N PRO A 65 0.63 -5.83 11.40
CA PRO A 65 1.96 -6.36 11.68
C PRO A 65 2.61 -5.60 12.84
N THR A 66 3.03 -6.34 13.86
CA THR A 66 3.61 -5.77 15.08
C THR A 66 5.13 -5.72 15.00
N ILE A 67 5.72 -4.76 15.70
CA ILE A 67 7.18 -4.71 15.89
C ILE A 67 7.63 -5.96 16.63
N ASP A 68 8.67 -6.60 16.13
CA ASP A 68 9.40 -7.66 16.80
C ASP A 68 10.64 -7.06 17.48
N SER A 69 10.67 -7.13 18.81
CA SER A 69 11.76 -6.57 19.62
C SER A 69 13.09 -7.29 19.42
N GLY A 70 13.11 -8.51 18.87
CA GLY A 70 14.30 -9.26 18.50
C GLY A 70 14.78 -9.05 17.07
N ALA A 71 13.99 -8.35 16.23
CA ALA A 71 14.30 -8.16 14.82
C ALA A 71 15.34 -7.06 14.60
N TYR A 72 16.61 -7.47 14.55
CA TYR A 72 17.77 -6.63 14.21
C TYR A 72 18.52 -7.18 13.00
N PRO A 73 19.21 -6.33 12.22
CA PRO A 73 20.09 -6.80 11.17
C PRO A 73 21.26 -7.60 11.75
N VAL A 74 21.62 -8.69 11.07
CA VAL A 74 22.86 -9.41 11.37
C VAL A 74 24.05 -8.59 10.84
N PRO A 75 25.12 -8.38 11.64
CA PRO A 75 26.31 -7.66 11.19
C PRO A 75 26.86 -8.23 9.87
N GLY A 76 27.20 -7.35 8.93
CA GLY A 76 27.73 -7.73 7.62
C GLY A 76 26.71 -8.28 6.62
N LYS A 77 25.42 -8.42 6.98
CA LYS A 77 24.37 -8.83 6.04
C LYS A 77 23.65 -7.64 5.43
N SER A 78 23.34 -7.76 4.14
CA SER A 78 22.43 -6.89 3.41
C SER A 78 21.11 -7.59 3.16
N TYR A 79 20.03 -6.81 3.18
CA TYR A 79 18.66 -7.26 3.05
C TYR A 79 18.02 -6.52 1.89
N ALA A 80 17.67 -7.25 0.85
CA ALA A 80 16.92 -6.71 -0.26
C ALA A 80 15.45 -6.55 0.14
N TYR A 81 14.86 -5.41 -0.23
CA TYR A 81 13.41 -5.27 -0.19
C TYR A 81 12.80 -6.14 -1.30
N SER A 82 11.89 -7.05 -0.93
CA SER A 82 10.94 -7.68 -1.86
C SER A 82 9.54 -7.18 -1.50
N GLY A 83 8.83 -6.68 -2.52
CA GLY A 83 7.45 -6.23 -2.38
C GLY A 83 6.42 -7.33 -2.64
N ASP A 84 6.84 -8.55 -2.98
CA ASP A 84 5.97 -9.57 -3.57
C ASP A 84 4.85 -10.01 -2.62
N GLU A 85 5.18 -10.18 -1.33
CA GLU A 85 4.20 -10.49 -0.28
C GLU A 85 3.14 -9.37 -0.16
N ILE A 86 3.58 -8.10 -0.22
CA ILE A 86 2.69 -6.95 -0.13
C ILE A 86 1.79 -6.85 -1.36
N VAL A 87 2.36 -7.01 -2.54
CA VAL A 87 1.63 -7.03 -3.80
C VAL A 87 0.58 -8.14 -3.77
N LEU A 88 0.91 -9.33 -3.28
CA LEU A 88 -0.01 -10.46 -3.19
C LEU A 88 -1.18 -10.17 -2.23
N VAL A 89 -0.91 -9.61 -1.05
CA VAL A 89 -1.95 -9.24 -0.09
C VAL A 89 -2.88 -8.18 -0.69
N ILE A 90 -2.33 -7.15 -1.35
CA ILE A 90 -3.11 -6.11 -2.01
C ILE A 90 -3.93 -6.69 -3.17
N ALA A 91 -3.34 -7.57 -3.98
CA ALA A 91 -4.02 -8.22 -5.10
C ALA A 91 -5.15 -9.15 -4.64
N GLY A 92 -5.01 -9.79 -3.47
CA GLY A 92 -6.05 -10.61 -2.86
C GLY A 92 -7.15 -9.81 -2.16
N ALA A 93 -6.89 -8.56 -1.78
CA ALA A 93 -7.83 -7.74 -1.01
C ALA A 93 -9.09 -7.39 -1.81
N GLN A 94 -10.25 -7.42 -1.14
CA GLN A 94 -11.56 -7.05 -1.68
C GLN A 94 -11.96 -5.64 -1.24
N LEU A 95 -12.93 -5.04 -1.96
CA LEU A 95 -13.50 -3.76 -1.55
C LEU A 95 -14.11 -3.86 -0.15
N GLY A 96 -13.89 -2.81 0.66
CA GLY A 96 -14.36 -2.76 2.05
C GLY A 96 -13.46 -3.47 3.05
N GLN A 97 -12.47 -4.26 2.62
CA GLN A 97 -11.48 -4.82 3.52
C GLN A 97 -10.45 -3.77 3.96
N THR A 98 -9.94 -3.94 5.19
CA THR A 98 -8.81 -3.16 5.68
C THR A 98 -7.51 -3.89 5.35
N ILE A 99 -6.58 -3.18 4.70
CA ILE A 99 -5.22 -3.67 4.47
C ILE A 99 -4.31 -3.00 5.49
N PHE A 100 -3.68 -3.81 6.33
CA PHE A 100 -2.66 -3.36 7.27
C PHE A 100 -1.29 -3.49 6.64
N ILE A 101 -0.52 -2.41 6.66
CA ILE A 101 0.89 -2.38 6.25
C ILE A 101 1.71 -1.90 7.45
N GLY A 102 2.74 -2.66 7.83
CA GLY A 102 3.57 -2.36 8.98
C GLY A 102 5.02 -2.75 8.78
N TRP A 103 5.92 -2.20 9.60
CA TRP A 103 7.35 -2.51 9.58
C TRP A 103 7.74 -3.16 10.90
N THR A 104 8.30 -4.36 10.81
CA THR A 104 8.45 -5.25 11.97
C THR A 104 9.82 -5.15 12.65
N ALA A 105 10.79 -4.44 12.07
CA ALA A 105 12.09 -4.23 12.70
C ALA A 105 11.96 -3.55 14.07
N ALA A 106 12.76 -3.99 15.06
CA ALA A 106 12.68 -3.55 16.45
C ALA A 106 12.73 -2.02 16.64
N TYR A 107 13.45 -1.33 15.74
CA TYR A 107 13.68 0.12 15.79
C TYR A 107 12.78 0.92 14.85
N SER A 108 11.81 0.30 14.16
CA SER A 108 10.95 0.98 13.18
C SER A 108 10.18 2.15 13.79
N GLY A 109 9.62 1.95 14.99
CA GLY A 109 8.91 3.00 15.73
C GLY A 109 9.80 4.18 16.12
N PHE A 110 11.05 3.93 16.50
CA PHE A 110 12.00 5.01 16.81
C PHE A 110 12.34 5.85 15.59
N ILE A 111 12.44 5.23 14.40
CA ILE A 111 12.67 5.95 13.14
C ILE A 111 11.43 6.74 12.73
N GLU A 112 10.25 6.12 12.85
CA GLU A 112 8.98 6.76 12.49
C GLU A 112 8.68 7.96 13.37
N PHE A 113 8.74 7.81 14.70
CA PHE A 113 8.30 8.81 15.68
C PHE A 113 9.42 9.65 16.27
N GLY A 114 10.68 9.27 16.07
CA GLY A 114 11.82 9.92 16.69
C GLY A 114 12.02 9.45 18.13
N THR A 115 13.06 9.99 18.76
CA THR A 115 13.41 9.79 20.16
C THR A 115 13.84 11.14 20.75
N THR A 116 14.17 11.18 22.04
CA THR A 116 14.75 12.37 22.68
C THR A 116 16.06 12.84 22.04
N ARG A 117 16.75 11.96 21.29
CA ARG A 117 18.05 12.25 20.66
C ARG A 117 17.98 12.30 19.13
N MET A 118 16.83 12.02 18.53
CA MET A 118 16.68 11.91 17.08
C MET A 118 15.31 12.41 16.63
N ALA A 119 15.30 13.37 15.72
CA ALA A 119 14.06 13.82 15.10
C ALA A 119 13.37 12.69 14.31
N PRO A 120 12.02 12.66 14.27
CA PRO A 120 11.28 11.69 13.48
C PRO A 120 11.62 11.76 11.99
N ARG A 121 11.68 10.59 11.34
CA ARG A 121 11.74 10.49 9.88
C ARG A 121 10.38 10.37 9.21
N ALA A 122 9.36 9.95 9.97
CA ALA A 122 7.96 10.02 9.57
C ALA A 122 7.62 9.32 8.23
N TYR A 123 8.35 8.25 7.87
CA TYR A 123 8.28 7.66 6.55
C TYR A 123 6.90 7.08 6.22
N ALA A 124 6.24 6.45 7.20
CA ALA A 124 4.92 5.84 7.03
C ALA A 124 3.82 6.88 7.11
N ARG A 125 3.85 7.78 8.11
CA ARG A 125 2.81 8.79 8.26
C ARG A 125 2.81 9.83 7.13
N LEU A 126 3.98 10.20 6.59
CA LEU A 126 4.04 11.11 5.44
C LEU A 126 3.40 10.49 4.21
N ALA A 127 3.60 9.18 3.98
CA ALA A 127 2.91 8.47 2.91
C ALA A 127 1.39 8.42 3.16
N ALA A 128 0.96 8.18 4.40
CA ALA A 128 -0.46 8.17 4.77
C ALA A 128 -1.14 9.53 4.56
N LEU A 129 -0.46 10.64 4.88
CA LEU A 129 -0.97 12.00 4.62
C LEU A 129 -1.18 12.27 3.12
N GLN A 130 -0.44 11.58 2.25
CA GLN A 130 -0.57 11.69 0.80
C GLN A 130 -1.67 10.78 0.21
N TRP A 131 -2.45 10.08 1.03
CA TRP A 131 -3.48 9.15 0.58
C TRP A 131 -4.45 9.80 -0.42
N GLN A 132 -5.03 10.94 -0.06
CA GLN A 132 -6.03 11.60 -0.90
C GLN A 132 -5.46 12.03 -2.26
N THR A 133 -4.23 12.55 -2.27
CA THR A 133 -3.51 12.92 -3.50
C THR A 133 -3.21 11.69 -4.35
N THR A 134 -2.78 10.60 -3.73
CA THR A 134 -2.49 9.32 -4.39
C THR A 134 -3.74 8.79 -5.08
N VAL A 135 -4.85 8.67 -4.35
CA VAL A 135 -6.15 8.22 -4.89
C VAL A 135 -6.60 9.10 -6.05
N SER A 136 -6.50 10.42 -5.91
CA SER A 136 -6.89 11.36 -6.96
C SER A 136 -6.07 11.18 -8.24
N SER A 137 -4.76 10.95 -8.11
CA SER A 137 -3.87 10.64 -9.23
C SER A 137 -4.23 9.31 -9.90
N VAL A 138 -4.46 8.25 -9.13
CA VAL A 138 -4.89 6.95 -9.68
C VAL A 138 -6.22 7.07 -10.42
N ILE A 139 -7.19 7.80 -9.88
CA ILE A 139 -8.48 8.04 -10.55
C ILE A 139 -8.27 8.78 -11.88
N ALA A 140 -7.42 9.81 -11.92
CA ALA A 140 -7.16 10.56 -13.13
C ALA A 140 -6.54 9.67 -14.23
N GLU A 141 -5.59 8.81 -13.86
CA GLU A 141 -4.98 7.85 -14.77
C GLU A 141 -5.93 6.73 -15.21
N ALA A 142 -6.76 6.22 -14.29
CA ALA A 142 -7.76 5.21 -14.63
C ALA A 142 -8.78 5.77 -15.65
N LYS A 143 -9.14 7.05 -15.53
CA LYS A 143 -9.99 7.73 -16.51
C LYS A 143 -9.30 7.86 -17.86
N SER A 144 -8.03 8.27 -17.91
CA SER A 144 -7.30 8.43 -19.18
C SER A 144 -7.12 7.10 -19.93
N ARG A 145 -6.85 5.99 -19.22
CA ARG A 145 -6.76 4.64 -19.80
C ARG A 145 -8.07 4.16 -20.45
N THR A 146 -9.22 4.72 -20.05
CA THR A 146 -10.53 4.34 -20.60
C THR A 146 -11.03 5.24 -21.73
N LEU A 147 -10.30 6.31 -22.04
CA LEU A 147 -10.60 7.25 -23.14
C LEU A 147 -9.78 6.97 -24.40
N GLN A 148 -8.85 6.01 -24.35
CA GLN A 148 -8.18 5.41 -25.51
C GLN A 148 -8.91 4.12 -25.92
#